data_AF-A0A7T4TVK8-F1
#
_entry.id   AF-A0A7T4TVK8-F1
#
_cell.length_a   1.000
_cell.length_b   1.000
_cell.length_c   1.000
_cell.angle_alpha   90.00
_cell.angle_beta   90.00
_cell.angle_gamma   90.00
#
_symmetry.space_group_name_H-M   'P 1'
#
loop_
_entity.id
_entity.type
_entity.pdbx_description
1 polymer ?
#
loop_
_entity_poly.entity_id
_entity_poly.type
_entity_poly.pdbx_seq_one_letter_code
_entity_poly.pdbx_strand_id
1 'polypeptide(L)' 'MRSFAAVLGVIIAMTAVSTSPAQAAAEERLIAHYHSKSGCLDAGARGKRQGKWATYRCLPSWDGPGPWGLWVS' A
#
# COMPACT_ATOMS: atom_id res chain seq x y z
N MET A 1 5.06 58.13 -27.81
CA MET A 1 5.07 57.56 -26.45
C MET A 1 5.17 56.05 -26.64
N ARG A 2 6.37 55.46 -26.52
CA ARG A 2 6.76 54.52 -25.45
C ARG A 2 5.58 53.59 -25.12
N SER A 3 5.64 52.28 -25.44
CA SER A 3 6.36 51.39 -24.53
C SER A 3 6.32 49.91 -24.92
N PHE A 4 7.47 49.26 -24.65
CA PHE A 4 7.72 47.87 -24.23
C PHE A 4 7.27 46.73 -25.18
N ALA A 5 8.19 46.14 -25.96
CA ALA A 5 9.20 45.15 -25.55
C ALA A 5 8.60 43.76 -25.29
N ALA A 6 9.13 42.79 -26.04
CA ALA A 6 9.36 41.36 -25.76
C ALA A 6 8.36 40.62 -24.83
N VAL A 7 8.02 39.38 -25.11
CA VAL A 7 8.82 38.26 -24.56
C VAL A 7 8.39 36.97 -25.25
N LEU A 8 9.37 36.23 -25.75
CA LEU A 8 9.30 34.81 -26.08
C LEU A 8 8.76 34.03 -24.87
N GLY A 9 7.56 33.46 -25.01
CA GLY A 9 6.99 32.55 -24.03
C GLY A 9 7.09 31.11 -24.51
N VAL A 10 8.15 30.44 -24.06
CA VAL A 10 8.48 29.02 -24.19
C VAL A 10 7.27 28.09 -24.31
N ILE A 11 7.25 27.29 -25.38
CA ILE A 11 6.39 26.10 -25.53
C ILE A 11 6.83 25.09 -24.48
N ILE A 12 6.17 25.06 -23.33
CA ILE A 12 6.33 23.97 -22.37
C ILE A 12 5.52 22.81 -22.94
N ALA A 13 6.19 21.96 -23.70
CA ALA A 13 5.69 20.62 -23.99
C ALA A 13 5.57 19.90 -22.65
N MET A 14 4.37 19.92 -22.08
CA MET A 14 4.01 19.06 -20.97
C MET A 14 4.15 17.62 -21.48
N THR A 15 5.28 17.00 -21.16
CA THR A 15 5.38 15.55 -21.18
C THR A 15 4.31 15.05 -20.23
N ALA A 16 3.20 14.57 -20.79
CA ALA A 16 2.22 13.81 -20.07
C ALA A 16 2.95 12.58 -19.53
N VAL A 17 3.48 12.71 -18.30
CA VAL A 17 3.92 11.57 -17.51
C VAL A 17 2.65 10.75 -17.32
N SER A 18 2.58 9.66 -18.06
CA SER A 18 1.62 8.60 -17.89
C SER A 18 1.82 8.01 -16.50
N THR A 19 1.27 8.67 -15.47
CA THR A 19 0.96 8.01 -14.21
C THR A 19 -0.19 7.06 -14.49
N SER A 20 0.15 5.93 -15.10
CA SER A 20 -0.64 4.71 -14.94
C SER A 20 -0.95 4.63 -13.44
N PRO A 21 -2.22 4.50 -13.03
CA PRO A 21 -2.52 4.14 -11.65
C PRO A 21 -2.04 2.69 -11.52
N ALA A 22 -0.73 2.53 -11.31
CA ALA A 22 -0.19 1.41 -10.59
C ALA A 22 -0.92 1.50 -9.27
N GLN A 23 -2.00 0.72 -9.20
CA GLN A 23 -2.76 0.44 -8.00
C GLN A 23 -1.74 0.38 -6.89
N ALA A 24 -1.90 1.22 -5.88
CA ALA A 24 -1.22 1.01 -4.62
C ALA A 24 -1.65 -0.39 -4.18
N ALA A 25 -0.90 -1.40 -4.62
CA ALA A 25 -0.98 -2.75 -4.13
C ALA A 25 -0.61 -2.57 -2.68
N ALA A 26 -1.63 -2.49 -1.84
CA ALA A 26 -1.45 -2.22 -0.43
C ALA A 26 -0.44 -3.25 0.06
N GLU A 27 0.75 -2.76 0.42
CA GLU A 27 1.93 -3.59 0.57
C GLU A 27 1.67 -4.54 1.75
N GLU A 28 1.31 -5.79 1.45
CA GLU A 28 0.90 -6.75 2.46
C GLU A 28 2.11 -7.03 3.36
N ARG A 29 2.01 -6.66 4.64
CA ARG A 29 3.08 -6.84 5.62
C ARG A 29 2.78 -8.01 6.54
N LEU A 30 3.76 -8.90 6.71
CA LEU A 30 3.73 -9.93 7.75
C LEU A 30 3.97 -9.29 9.13
N ILE A 31 3.01 -9.47 10.05
CA ILE A 31 3.06 -8.86 11.39
C ILE A 31 3.41 -9.89 12.47
N ALA A 32 2.92 -11.13 12.35
CA ALA A 32 3.11 -12.15 13.37
C ALA A 32 2.88 -13.56 12.81
N HIS A 33 3.43 -14.56 13.51
CA HIS A 33 3.17 -15.97 13.29
C HIS A 33 2.28 -16.54 14.39
N TYR A 34 1.43 -17.49 14.04
CA TYR A 34 0.47 -18.15 14.91
C TYR A 34 0.56 -19.66 14.77
N HIS A 35 0.37 -20.37 15.89
CA HIS A 35 0.38 -21.83 15.93
C HIS A 35 -0.87 -22.46 15.28
N SER A 36 -1.95 -21.70 15.13
CA SER A 36 -3.22 -22.15 14.57
C SER A 36 -3.83 -21.14 13.60
N LYS A 37 -4.54 -21.64 12.60
CA LYS A 37 -5.27 -20.80 11.62
C LYS A 37 -6.31 -19.92 12.31
N SER A 38 -7.04 -20.48 13.28
CA SER A 38 -8.06 -19.76 14.05
C SER A 38 -7.46 -18.62 14.86
N GLY A 39 -6.31 -18.82 15.51
CA GLY A 39 -5.61 -17.76 16.26
C GLY A 39 -5.15 -16.61 15.36
N CYS A 40 -4.66 -16.94 14.16
CA CYS A 40 -4.32 -15.94 13.15
C CYS A 40 -5.54 -15.13 12.72
N LEU A 41 -6.65 -15.81 12.38
CA LEU A 41 -7.88 -15.15 11.91
C LEU A 41 -8.49 -14.27 13.00
N ASP A 42 -8.49 -14.73 14.25
CA ASP A 42 -9.03 -13.96 15.39
C ASP A 42 -8.19 -12.70 15.64
N ALA A 43 -6.85 -12.80 15.57
CA ALA A 43 -5.97 -11.64 15.64
C ALA A 43 -6.20 -10.66 14.47
N GLY A 44 -6.28 -11.17 13.24
CA GLY A 44 -6.65 -10.44 12.03
C GLY A 44 -7.95 -9.65 12.19
N ALA A 45 -9.01 -10.34 12.60
CA ALA A 45 -10.32 -9.77 12.83
C ALA A 45 -10.30 -8.70 13.93
N ARG A 46 -9.56 -8.91 15.03
CA ARG A 46 -9.40 -7.90 16.08
C ARG A 46 -8.69 -6.65 15.58
N GLY A 47 -7.60 -6.78 14.82
CA GLY A 47 -6.91 -5.62 14.27
C GLY A 47 -7.75 -4.85 13.26
N LYS A 48 -8.52 -5.55 12.40
CA LYS A 48 -9.49 -4.90 11.51
C LYS A 48 -10.59 -4.16 12.27
N ARG A 49 -11.16 -4.76 13.32
CA ARG A 49 -12.18 -4.10 14.18
C ARG A 49 -11.64 -2.88 14.92
N GLN A 50 -10.35 -2.88 15.25
CA GLN A 50 -9.65 -1.74 15.86
C GLN A 50 -9.26 -0.66 14.85
N GLY A 51 -9.54 -0.84 13.55
CA GLY A 51 -9.14 0.08 12.50
C GLY A 51 -7.63 0.12 12.25
N LYS A 52 -6.86 -0.87 12.75
CA LYS A 52 -5.41 -0.94 12.55
C LYS A 52 -5.03 -1.34 11.13
N TRP A 53 -5.88 -2.15 10.49
CA TRP A 53 -5.62 -2.73 9.18
C TRP A 53 -6.90 -2.66 8.33
N ALA A 54 -6.76 -2.31 7.06
CA ALA A 54 -7.84 -2.31 6.09
C ALA A 54 -8.24 -3.75 5.72
N THR A 55 -7.23 -4.61 5.52
CA THR A 55 -7.42 -6.03 5.23
C THR A 55 -6.43 -6.90 5.99
N TYR A 56 -6.76 -8.19 6.10
CA TYR A 56 -5.87 -9.18 6.69
C TYR A 56 -6.04 -10.52 5.99
N ARG A 57 -4.96 -11.31 5.95
CA ARG A 57 -4.93 -12.67 5.43
C ARG A 57 -4.10 -13.55 6.34
N CYS A 58 -4.55 -14.79 6.47
CA CYS A 58 -3.83 -15.84 7.18
C CYS A 58 -3.36 -16.86 6.17
N LEU A 59 -2.06 -16.87 5.92
CA LEU A 59 -1.41 -17.76 4.95
C LEU A 59 -0.50 -18.75 5.68
N PRO A 60 -0.34 -19.97 5.16
CA PRO A 60 0.71 -20.86 5.63
C PRO A 60 2.07 -20.15 5.57
N SER A 61 2.85 -20.21 6.63
CA SER A 61 4.18 -19.62 6.70
C SER A 61 5.17 -20.66 7.23
N TRP A 62 6.30 -20.76 6.55
CA TRP A 62 7.35 -21.75 6.83
C TRP A 62 8.60 -21.10 7.43
N ASP A 63 8.61 -19.77 7.49
CA ASP A 63 9.77 -18.94 7.88
C ASP A 63 9.73 -18.51 9.36
N GLY A 64 8.75 -19.00 10.15
CA GLY A 64 8.58 -18.58 11.53
C GLY A 64 8.10 -19.69 12.48
N PRO A 65 7.94 -19.36 13.77
CA PRO A 65 7.69 -20.34 14.84
C PRO A 65 6.28 -20.97 14.80
N GLY A 66 5.38 -20.43 13.98
CA GLY A 66 4.03 -20.93 13.80
C GLY A 66 3.71 -21.10 12.31
N PRO A 67 2.94 -22.14 11.93
CA PRO A 67 2.65 -22.47 10.54
C PRO A 67 1.71 -21.46 9.86
N TRP A 68 1.23 -20.43 10.56
CA TRP A 68 0.32 -19.42 10.01
C TRP A 68 0.89 -18.01 10.19
N GLY A 69 1.15 -17.31 9.09
CA GLY A 69 1.52 -15.89 9.10
C GLY A 69 0.31 -14.99 8.94
N LEU A 70 0.20 -13.95 9.76
CA LEU A 70 -0.78 -12.88 9.62
C LEU A 70 -0.21 -11.75 8.77
N TRP A 71 -0.75 -11.63 7.56
CA TRP A 71 -0.44 -10.59 6.59
C TRP A 71 -1.53 -9.52 6.65
N VAL A 72 -1.16 -8.25 6.62
CA VAL A 72 -2.11 -7.14 6.75
C VAL A 72 -1.78 -6.03 5.76
N SER A 73 -2.80 -5.22 5.44
CA SER A 73 -2.67 -4.02 4.61
C SER A 73 -3.35 -2.84 5.27
#